data_AF-A0A937GCG4-F1
#
_entry.id   AF-A0A937GCG4-F1
#
_cell.length_a   1.000
_cell.length_b   1.000
_cell.length_c   1.000
_cell.angle_alpha   90.00
_cell.angle_beta   90.00
_cell.angle_gamma   90.00
#
_symmetry.space_group_name_H-M   'P 1'
#
loop_
_entity.id
_entity.type
_entity.pdbx_description
1 polymer ?
#
loop_
_entity_poly.entity_id
_entity_poly.type
_entity_poly.pdbx_seq_one_letter_code
_entity_poly.pdbx_strand_id
1 'polypeptide(L)'
;MQRTPPAALTGLHLISTWFMVGLIWTIHTVHYPLFATVGADAYVEFQAAHVDRIGKLLLVPWAAEGATALLLLIWAWRQRDQSLLPPLAIGGIAMGVVLVVSGFFSAPAHADLADGFIPEVHDRLMKADLVRTLAWTTRGITAAWVSAVIWKRRTT
;
A
#
# COMPACT_ATOMS: atom_id res chain seq x y z
N MET A 1 -4.52 -26.03 21.18
CA MET A 1 -4.78 -25.61 19.79
C MET A 1 -4.71 -24.10 19.70
N GLN A 2 -3.92 -23.53 18.78
CA GLN A 2 -3.91 -22.08 18.55
C GLN A 2 -5.22 -21.66 17.88
N ARG A 3 -5.93 -20.67 18.45
CA ARG A 3 -7.19 -20.17 17.87
C ARG A 3 -6.91 -19.43 16.56
N THR A 4 -7.64 -19.77 15.50
CA THR A 4 -7.57 -19.04 14.23
C THR A 4 -8.38 -17.74 14.31
N PRO A 5 -7.88 -16.63 13.72
CA PRO A 5 -8.68 -15.41 13.60
C PRO A 5 -9.89 -15.62 12.66
N PRO A 6 -10.90 -14.73 12.73
CA PRO A 6 -12.09 -14.81 11.89
C PRO A 6 -11.77 -14.82 10.39
N ALA A 7 -12.51 -15.62 9.61
CA ALA A 7 -12.32 -15.73 8.15
C ALA A 7 -12.51 -14.40 7.43
N ALA A 8 -13.50 -13.62 7.84
CA ALA A 8 -13.78 -12.31 7.28
C ALA A 8 -12.61 -11.34 7.48
N LEU A 9 -11.97 -11.37 8.66
CA LEU A 9 -10.82 -10.52 8.96
C LEU A 9 -9.63 -10.82 8.03
N THR A 10 -9.29 -12.10 7.88
CA THR A 10 -8.16 -12.53 7.05
C THR A 10 -8.44 -12.32 5.56
N GLY A 11 -9.68 -12.59 5.13
CA GLY A 11 -10.10 -12.39 3.75
C GLY A 11 -10.11 -10.91 3.37
N LEU A 12 -10.67 -10.04 4.23
CA LEU A 12 -10.66 -8.60 4.01
C LEU A 12 -9.23 -8.06 3.94
N HIS A 13 -8.36 -8.46 4.87
CA HIS A 13 -6.95 -8.08 4.85
C HIS A 13 -6.27 -8.45 3.52
N LEU A 14 -6.42 -9.71 3.09
CA LEU A 14 -5.81 -10.20 1.85
C LEU A 14 -6.31 -9.43 0.63
N ILE A 15 -7.63 -9.25 0.50
CA ILE A 15 -8.27 -8.57 -0.63
C ILE A 15 -7.85 -7.10 -0.67
N SER A 16 -7.92 -6.38 0.46
CA SER A 16 -7.52 -4.97 0.52
C SER A 16 -6.04 -4.79 0.21
N THR A 17 -5.17 -5.68 0.70
CA THR A 17 -3.73 -5.61 0.43
C THR A 17 -3.44 -5.83 -1.05
N TRP A 18 -4.03 -6.86 -1.67
CA TRP A 18 -3.79 -7.13 -3.10
C TRP A 18 -4.42 -6.09 -4.03
N PHE A 19 -5.54 -5.47 -3.64
CA PHE A 19 -6.05 -4.30 -4.32
C PHE A 19 -5.00 -3.17 -4.33
N MET A 20 -4.39 -2.88 -3.18
CA MET A 20 -3.35 -1.85 -3.07
C MET A 20 -2.08 -2.20 -3.85
N VAL A 21 -1.69 -3.48 -3.90
CA VAL A 21 -0.59 -3.96 -4.77
C VAL A 21 -0.91 -3.69 -6.24
N GLY A 22 -2.09 -4.08 -6.72
CA GLY A 22 -2.48 -3.82 -8.10
C GLY A 22 -2.54 -2.32 -8.42
N LEU A 23 -3.10 -1.53 -7.50
CA LEU A 23 -3.19 -0.08 -7.64
C LEU A 23 -1.82 0.58 -7.72
N ILE A 24 -0.89 0.27 -6.82
CA ILE A 24 0.43 0.91 -6.83
C ILE A 24 1.24 0.53 -8.07
N TRP A 25 1.15 -0.72 -8.56
CA TRP A 25 1.78 -1.09 -9.82
C TRP A 25 1.16 -0.37 -11.01
N THR A 26 -0.17 -0.17 -11.02
CA THR A 26 -0.84 0.63 -12.06
C THR A 26 -0.36 2.08 -12.03
N ILE A 27 -0.22 2.65 -10.83
CA ILE A 27 0.33 4.00 -10.63
C ILE A 27 1.76 4.08 -11.16
N HIS A 28 2.61 3.14 -10.74
CA HIS A 28 4.04 3.14 -11.07
C HIS A 28 4.31 2.92 -12.57
N THR A 29 3.66 1.94 -13.17
CA THR A 29 3.96 1.49 -14.53
C THR A 29 3.23 2.31 -15.60
N VAL A 30 2.03 2.82 -15.27
CA VAL A 30 1.16 3.48 -16.25
C VAL A 30 0.96 4.93 -15.88
N HIS A 31 0.38 5.21 -14.71
CA HIS A 31 -0.17 6.54 -14.43
C HIS A 31 0.90 7.62 -14.24
N TYR A 32 1.92 7.36 -13.42
CA TYR A 32 2.99 8.34 -13.16
C TYR A 32 3.87 8.59 -14.39
N PRO A 33 4.29 7.59 -15.19
CA PRO A 33 5.01 7.84 -16.43
C PRO A 33 4.25 8.75 -17.41
N LEU A 34 2.92 8.63 -17.47
CA LEU A 34 2.08 9.45 -18.34
C LEU A 34 2.05 10.94 -17.94
N PHE A 35 2.49 11.32 -16.73
CA PHE A 35 2.57 12.73 -16.32
C PHE A 35 3.46 13.53 -17.27
N ALA A 36 4.56 12.93 -17.73
CA ALA A 36 5.51 13.54 -18.66
C ALA A 36 4.95 13.76 -20.08
N THR A 37 3.76 13.22 -20.37
CA THR A 37 3.09 13.34 -21.67
C THR A 37 1.96 14.36 -21.66
N VAL A 38 1.59 14.88 -20.49
CA VAL A 38 0.55 15.89 -20.36
C VAL A 38 1.14 17.25 -20.75
N GLY A 39 0.56 17.88 -21.76
CA GLY A 39 1.00 19.20 -22.23
C GLY A 39 0.87 20.27 -21.14
N ALA A 40 1.72 21.30 -21.21
CA ALA A 40 1.81 22.35 -20.20
C ALA A 40 0.46 23.03 -19.91
N ASP A 41 -0.34 23.26 -20.94
CA ASP A 41 -1.65 23.94 -20.85
C ASP A 41 -2.67 23.18 -19.99
N ALA A 42 -2.55 21.85 -19.88
CA ALA A 42 -3.50 21.00 -19.14
C ALA A 42 -2.93 20.42 -17.84
N TYR A 43 -1.63 20.59 -17.59
CA TYR A 43 -0.92 19.85 -16.55
C TYR A 43 -1.42 20.19 -15.13
N VAL A 44 -1.60 21.47 -14.83
CA VAL A 44 -2.03 21.94 -13.50
C VAL A 44 -3.40 21.35 -13.14
N GLU A 45 -4.36 21.41 -14.06
CA GLU A 45 -5.69 20.83 -13.86
C GLU A 45 -5.61 19.31 -13.69
N PHE A 46 -4.83 18.64 -14.55
CA PHE A 46 -4.60 17.20 -14.46
C PHE A 46 -4.03 16.79 -13.11
N GLN A 47 -3.00 17.48 -12.62
CA GLN A 47 -2.33 17.14 -11.37
C GLN A 47 -3.24 17.35 -10.16
N ALA A 48 -3.96 18.49 -10.11
CA ALA A 48 -4.93 18.76 -9.05
C ALA A 48 -6.03 17.68 -9.02
N ALA A 49 -6.56 17.31 -10.19
CA ALA A 49 -7.57 16.28 -10.30
C ALA A 49 -7.04 14.88 -9.95
N HIS A 50 -5.78 14.58 -10.29
CA HIS A 50 -5.12 13.34 -9.90
C HIS A 50 -5.01 13.22 -8.38
N VAL A 51 -4.45 14.23 -7.71
CA VAL A 51 -4.24 14.22 -6.24
C VAL A 51 -5.57 14.08 -5.50
N ASP A 52 -6.61 14.81 -5.91
CA ASP A 52 -7.94 14.72 -5.32
C ASP A 52 -8.56 13.32 -5.49
N ARG A 53 -8.56 12.79 -6.72
CA ARG A 53 -9.20 11.51 -7.03
C ARG A 53 -8.48 10.33 -6.39
N ILE A 54 -7.14 10.31 -6.43
CA ILE A 54 -6.37 9.21 -5.82
C ILE A 54 -6.50 9.23 -4.30
N GLY A 55 -6.49 10.42 -3.68
CA GLY A 55 -6.69 10.56 -2.23
C GLY A 55 -8.03 9.98 -1.77
N LYS A 56 -9.12 10.30 -2.50
CA LYS A 56 -10.45 9.75 -2.23
C LYS A 56 -10.52 8.24 -2.45
N LEU A 57 -9.94 7.74 -3.54
CA LEU A 57 -9.95 6.32 -3.88
C LEU A 57 -9.21 5.48 -2.82
N LEU A 58 -8.08 5.98 -2.32
CA LEU A 58 -7.25 5.25 -1.36
C LEU A 58 -7.90 5.11 0.03
N LEU A 59 -8.78 6.03 0.43
CA LEU A 59 -9.31 6.12 1.79
C LEU A 59 -9.85 4.78 2.31
N VAL A 60 -10.78 4.17 1.55
CA VAL A 60 -11.46 2.93 1.95
C VAL A 60 -10.52 1.71 1.95
N PRO A 61 -9.85 1.35 0.83
CA PRO A 61 -9.00 0.17 0.79
C PRO A 61 -7.83 0.28 1.75
N TRP A 62 -7.23 1.47 1.90
CA TRP A 62 -6.09 1.66 2.80
C TRP A 62 -6.50 1.58 4.28
N ALA A 63 -7.66 2.16 4.64
CA ALA A 63 -8.19 2.04 6.00
C ALA A 63 -8.54 0.58 6.34
N ALA A 64 -9.19 -0.14 5.43
CA ALA A 64 -9.50 -1.56 5.60
C ALA A 64 -8.21 -2.38 5.78
N GLU A 65 -7.21 -2.13 4.94
CA GLU A 65 -5.92 -2.82 4.99
C GLU A 65 -5.19 -2.56 6.32
N GLY A 66 -5.04 -1.30 6.70
CA GLY A 66 -4.36 -0.91 7.94
C GLY A 66 -5.07 -1.41 9.20
N ALA A 67 -6.41 -1.28 9.25
CA ALA A 67 -7.20 -1.74 10.39
C ALA A 67 -7.11 -3.26 10.56
N THR A 68 -7.27 -4.00 9.47
CA THR A 68 -7.20 -5.48 9.53
C THR A 68 -5.80 -5.98 9.84
N ALA A 69 -4.74 -5.35 9.31
CA ALA A 69 -3.36 -5.67 9.64
C ALA A 69 -3.07 -5.48 11.15
N LEU A 70 -3.52 -4.36 11.72
CA LEU A 70 -3.36 -4.06 13.14
C LEU A 70 -4.12 -5.07 14.02
N LEU A 71 -5.37 -5.38 13.67
CA LEU A 71 -6.18 -6.37 14.41
C LEU A 71 -5.54 -7.77 14.37
N LEU A 72 -4.99 -8.18 13.22
CA LEU A 72 -4.28 -9.45 13.08
C LEU A 72 -2.98 -9.47 13.91
N LEU A 73 -2.23 -8.37 13.94
CA LEU A 73 -1.02 -8.24 14.76
C LEU A 73 -1.36 -8.33 16.26
N ILE A 74 -2.39 -7.61 16.72
CA ILE A 74 -2.88 -7.68 18.11
C ILE A 74 -3.33 -9.11 18.44
N TRP A 75 -4.05 -9.78 17.54
CA TRP A 75 -4.46 -11.17 17.72
C TRP A 75 -3.26 -12.10 17.89
N ALA A 76 -2.30 -12.05 16.96
CA ALA A 76 -1.12 -12.91 16.97
C ALA A 76 -0.27 -12.67 18.22
N TRP A 77 -0.11 -11.42 18.65
CA TRP A 77 0.62 -11.06 19.85
C TRP A 77 -0.05 -11.61 21.12
N ARG A 78 -1.37 -11.42 21.29
CA ARG A 78 -2.11 -11.93 22.45
C ARG A 78 -2.05 -13.46 22.57
N GLN A 79 -2.04 -14.16 21.43
CA GLN A 79 -1.96 -15.61 21.38
C GLN A 79 -0.51 -16.14 21.40
N ARG A 80 0.49 -15.26 21.40
CA ARG A 80 1.93 -15.59 21.25
C ARG A 80 2.18 -16.51 20.05
N ASP A 81 1.51 -16.21 18.94
CA ASP A 81 1.48 -17.05 17.75
C ASP A 81 2.75 -16.89 16.91
N GLN A 82 3.73 -17.75 17.16
CA GLN A 82 5.05 -17.72 16.51
C GLN A 82 5.02 -17.91 14.99
N SER A 83 3.91 -18.41 14.42
CA SER A 83 3.81 -18.58 12.97
C SER A 83 3.07 -17.45 12.25
N LEU A 84 2.34 -16.60 12.99
CA LEU A 84 1.72 -15.39 12.44
C LEU A 84 2.55 -14.13 12.73
N LEU A 85 3.29 -14.10 13.83
CA LEU A 85 4.08 -12.93 14.22
C LEU A 85 5.13 -12.52 13.17
N PRO A 86 5.95 -13.42 12.60
CA PRO A 86 6.96 -13.01 11.60
C PRO A 86 6.39 -12.32 10.36
N PRO A 87 5.40 -12.88 9.62
CA PRO A 87 4.85 -12.18 8.46
C PRO A 87 4.16 -10.86 8.82
N LEU A 88 3.46 -10.80 9.96
CA LEU A 88 2.79 -9.57 10.40
C LEU A 88 3.79 -8.47 10.80
N ALA A 89 4.93 -8.83 11.42
CA ALA A 89 5.99 -7.89 11.75
C ALA A 89 6.67 -7.34 10.48
N ILE A 90 7.02 -8.21 9.53
CA ILE A 90 7.59 -7.81 8.23
C ILE A 90 6.61 -6.89 7.49
N GLY A 91 5.33 -7.28 7.44
CA GLY A 91 4.28 -6.46 6.85
C GLY A 91 4.18 -5.09 7.52
N GLY A 92 4.17 -5.05 8.86
CA GLY A 92 4.15 -3.81 9.64
C GLY A 92 5.32 -2.87 9.32
N ILE A 93 6.54 -3.40 9.21
CA ILE A 93 7.73 -2.63 8.79
C ILE A 93 7.53 -2.08 7.38
N ALA A 94 7.06 -2.91 6.44
CA ALA A 94 6.78 -2.47 5.08
C ALA A 94 5.72 -1.35 5.03
N MET A 95 4.68 -1.40 5.88
CA MET A 95 3.74 -0.27 6.01
C MET A 95 4.41 0.99 6.55
N GLY A 96 5.30 0.85 7.53
CA GLY A 96 6.10 1.97 8.03
C GLY A 96 6.88 2.65 6.89
N VAL A 97 7.51 1.87 6.02
CA VAL A 97 8.18 2.38 4.81
C VAL A 97 7.19 3.08 3.88
N VAL A 98 6.03 2.49 3.59
CA VAL A 98 4.99 3.11 2.75
C VAL A 98 4.57 4.47 3.31
N LEU A 99 4.31 4.57 4.62
CA LEU A 99 3.87 5.81 5.27
C LEU A 99 4.96 6.90 5.21
N VAL A 100 6.19 6.55 5.56
CA VAL A 100 7.32 7.49 5.54
C VAL A 100 7.56 7.99 4.11
N VAL A 101 7.61 7.10 3.12
CA VAL A 101 7.86 7.51 1.74
C VAL A 101 6.70 8.34 1.19
N SER A 102 5.46 7.98 1.50
CA SER A 102 4.28 8.73 1.06
C SER A 102 4.26 10.15 1.65
N GLY A 103 4.54 10.29 2.95
CA GLY A 103 4.47 11.58 3.64
C GLY A 103 5.64 12.52 3.36
N PHE A 104 6.87 12.00 3.31
CA PHE A 104 8.08 12.83 3.24
C PHE A 104 8.65 12.96 1.83
N PHE A 105 8.24 12.12 0.87
CA PHE A 105 8.78 12.16 -0.49
C PHE A 105 7.67 12.33 -1.53
N SER A 106 6.61 11.52 -1.47
CA SER A 106 5.53 11.61 -2.47
C SER A 106 4.67 12.87 -2.30
N ALA A 107 4.19 13.17 -1.10
CA ALA A 107 3.33 14.35 -0.88
C ALA A 107 4.04 15.68 -1.22
N PRO A 108 5.30 15.92 -0.80
CA PRO A 108 6.05 17.10 -1.22
C PRO A 108 6.27 17.15 -2.74
N ALA A 109 6.61 16.03 -3.39
CA ALA A 109 6.78 16.01 -4.84
C ALA A 109 5.48 16.35 -5.60
N HIS A 110 4.32 15.91 -5.10
CA HIS A 110 3.03 16.31 -5.69
C HIS A 110 2.74 17.81 -5.51
N ALA A 111 3.15 18.40 -4.38
CA ALA A 111 3.03 19.83 -4.13
C ALA A 111 3.97 20.64 -5.03
N ASP A 112 5.23 20.20 -5.17
CA ASP A 112 6.21 20.80 -6.09
C ASP A 112 5.73 20.74 -7.56
N LEU A 113 4.98 19.69 -7.93
CA LEU A 113 4.37 19.52 -9.25
C LEU A 113 3.00 20.22 -9.39
N ALA A 114 2.49 20.92 -8.38
CA ALA A 114 1.12 21.45 -8.42
C ALA A 114 0.96 22.56 -9.48
N ASP A 115 1.99 23.37 -9.68
CA ASP A 115 1.94 24.55 -10.56
C ASP A 115 2.55 24.29 -11.95
N GLY A 116 3.04 23.07 -12.22
CA GLY A 116 3.63 22.72 -13.50
C GLY A 116 4.46 21.44 -13.46
N PHE A 117 4.72 20.85 -14.64
CA PHE A 117 5.57 19.68 -14.75
C PHE A 117 7.04 20.06 -14.61
N ILE A 118 7.73 19.43 -13.66
CA ILE A 118 9.16 19.60 -13.42
C ILE A 118 9.84 18.22 -13.55
N PRO A 119 10.65 17.96 -14.60
CA PRO A 119 11.23 16.65 -14.86
C PRO A 119 12.02 16.06 -13.69
N GLU A 120 12.79 16.88 -12.98
CA GLU A 120 13.63 16.46 -11.86
C GLU A 120 12.80 16.04 -10.65
N VAL A 121 11.66 16.71 -10.42
CA VAL A 121 10.72 16.34 -9.36
C VAL A 121 9.96 15.07 -9.73
N HIS A 122 9.58 14.93 -11.00
CA HIS A 122 8.95 13.72 -11.51
C HIS A 122 9.85 12.49 -11.38
N ASP A 123 11.15 12.58 -11.71
CA ASP A 123 12.10 11.49 -11.51
C ASP A 123 12.24 11.10 -10.02
N ARG A 124 12.29 12.09 -9.13
CA ARG A 124 12.26 11.84 -7.66
C ARG A 124 10.97 11.15 -7.23
N LEU A 125 9.82 11.57 -7.76
CA LEU A 125 8.52 10.93 -7.50
C LEU A 125 8.51 9.47 -7.96
N MET A 126 9.02 9.19 -9.17
CA MET A 126 9.13 7.83 -9.71
C MET A 126 9.99 6.94 -8.83
N LYS A 127 11.13 7.43 -8.34
CA LYS A 127 12.02 6.69 -7.42
C LYS A 127 11.34 6.40 -6.09
N ALA A 128 10.68 7.40 -5.50
CA ALA A 128 9.91 7.23 -4.26
C ALA A 128 8.77 6.21 -4.45
N ASP A 129 8.10 6.26 -5.59
CA ASP A 129 7.00 5.36 -5.91
C ASP A 129 7.45 3.92 -6.17
N LEU A 130 8.64 3.70 -6.75
CA LEU A 130 9.24 2.37 -6.85
C LEU A 130 9.46 1.76 -5.46
N VAL A 131 9.98 2.54 -4.51
CA VAL A 131 10.16 2.07 -3.12
C VAL A 131 8.81 1.69 -2.50
N ARG A 132 7.76 2.51 -2.70
CA ARG A 132 6.40 2.20 -2.24
C ARG A 132 5.84 0.93 -2.91
N THR A 133 6.10 0.75 -4.21
CA THR A 133 5.66 -0.41 -5.00
C THR A 133 6.26 -1.70 -4.46
N LEU A 134 7.57 -1.70 -4.17
CA LEU A 134 8.25 -2.84 -3.56
C LEU A 134 7.78 -3.11 -2.12
N ALA A 135 7.55 -2.06 -1.33
CA ALA A 135 7.01 -2.19 0.03
C ALA A 135 5.58 -2.77 0.02
N TRP A 136 4.69 -2.30 -0.85
CA TRP A 136 3.35 -2.86 -1.03
C TRP A 136 3.38 -4.31 -1.53
N THR A 137 4.27 -4.63 -2.47
CA THR A 137 4.47 -6.02 -2.92
C THR A 137 4.87 -6.92 -1.75
N THR A 138 5.76 -6.43 -0.88
CA THR A 138 6.13 -7.12 0.37
C THR A 138 4.91 -7.32 1.27
N ARG A 139 4.05 -6.30 1.42
CA ARG A 139 2.77 -6.44 2.16
C ARG A 139 1.90 -7.54 1.55
N GLY A 140 1.73 -7.57 0.23
CA GLY A 140 0.97 -8.61 -0.49
C GLY A 140 1.49 -10.02 -0.20
N ILE A 141 2.81 -10.22 -0.26
CA ILE A 141 3.46 -11.50 0.06
C ILE A 141 3.18 -11.90 1.52
N THR A 142 3.33 -10.98 2.48
CA THR A 142 3.09 -11.27 3.90
C THR A 142 1.60 -11.56 4.19
N ALA A 143 0.67 -10.87 3.53
CA ALA A 143 -0.76 -11.12 3.67
C ALA A 143 -1.15 -12.50 3.10
N ALA A 144 -0.55 -12.90 1.98
CA ALA A 144 -0.71 -14.25 1.42
C ALA A 144 -0.13 -15.32 2.36
N TRP A 145 1.04 -15.07 2.95
CA TRP A 145 1.65 -15.97 3.93
C TRP A 145 0.76 -16.16 5.17
N VAL A 146 0.26 -15.07 5.77
CA VAL A 146 -0.70 -15.13 6.89
C VAL A 146 -1.92 -15.98 6.52
N SER A 147 -2.47 -15.74 5.33
CA SER A 147 -3.65 -16.46 4.84
C SER A 147 -3.37 -17.96 4.66
N ALA A 148 -2.20 -18.32 4.12
CA ALA A 148 -1.78 -19.71 3.92
C ALA A 148 -1.61 -20.46 5.26
N VAL A 149 -0.99 -19.82 6.26
CA VAL A 149 -0.84 -20.40 7.62
C VAL A 149 -2.21 -20.67 8.23
N ILE A 150 -3.15 -19.74 8.12
CA ILE A 150 -4.49 -19.85 8.70
C ILE A 150 -5.32 -20.89 7.96
N TRP A 151 -5.24 -20.94 6.63
CA TRP A 151 -5.92 -21.94 5.83
C TRP A 151 -5.48 -23.35 6.22
N LYS A 152 -4.16 -23.60 6.30
CA LYS A 152 -3.61 -24.90 6.71
C LYS A 152 -4.19 -25.38 8.04
N ARG A 153 -4.27 -24.49 9.05
CA ARG A 153 -4.83 -24.83 10.38
C ARG A 153 -6.31 -25.18 10.38
N ARG A 154 -7.08 -24.74 9.37
CA ARG A 154 -8.51 -25.05 9.28
C ARG A 154 -8.77 -26.38 8.59
N THR A 155 -7.82 -26.83 7.77
CA THR A 155 -7.93 -28.07 6.99
C THR A 155 -7.20 -29.26 7.60
N THR A 156 -6.38 -29.02 8.64
CA THR A 156 -5.69 -30.05 9.43
C THR A 156 -6.30 -30.15 10.81
#